data_AF-A0A1G6XQJ9-F1
#
_entry.id   AF-A0A1G6XQJ9-F1
#
_cell.length_a   1.000
_cell.length_b   1.000
_cell.length_c   1.000
_cell.angle_alpha   90.00
_cell.angle_beta   90.00
_cell.angle_gamma   90.00
#
_symmetry.space_group_name_H-M   'P 1'
#
loop_
_entity.id
_entity.type
_entity.pdbx_description
1 polymer ?
#
loop_
_entity_poly.entity_id
_entity_poly.type
_entity_poly.pdbx_seq_one_letter_code
_entity_poly.pdbx_strand_id
1 'polypeptide(L)' 'MAQDELPVSGPVRLAELVRRVVDLHPGTTLGEVVRACSVLVDDRPVGSADPETLLVEPGSSVELLPPFAGG' A
#
# COMPACT_ATOMS: atom_id res chain seq x y z
N MET A 1 16.37 1.32 1.80
CA MET A 1 14.98 1.19 1.34
C MET A 1 14.13 0.99 2.57
N ALA A 2 13.05 1.76 2.74
CA ALA A 2 12.15 1.60 3.87
C ALA A 2 11.16 0.48 3.56
N GLN A 3 11.00 -0.47 4.47
CA GLN A 3 10.06 -1.58 4.39
C GLN A 3 9.45 -1.79 5.77
N ASP A 4 8.14 -1.97 5.82
CA ASP A 4 7.41 -2.33 7.04
C ASP A 4 6.93 -3.78 6.93
N GLU A 5 7.05 -4.52 8.03
CA GLU A 5 6.47 -5.86 8.16
C GLU A 5 5.17 -5.75 8.96
N LEU A 6 4.05 -6.09 8.33
CA LEU A 6 2.73 -6.03 8.96
C LEU A 6 2.23 -7.44 9.31
N PRO A 7 2.12 -7.78 10.61
CA PRO A 7 1.57 -9.06 11.00
C PRO A 7 0.07 -9.12 10.66
N VAL A 8 -0.33 -10.17 9.95
CA VAL A 8 -1.72 -10.43 9.57
C VAL A 8 -2.09 -11.88 9.91
N SER A 9 -3.33 -12.10 10.35
CA SER A 9 -3.83 -13.45 10.69
C SER A 9 -4.61 -14.12 9.55
N GLY A 10 -4.69 -13.47 8.40
CA GLY A 10 -5.43 -13.90 7.21
C GLY A 10 -5.46 -12.79 6.15
N PRO A 11 -6.23 -12.97 5.07
CA PRO A 11 -6.37 -11.96 4.03
C PRO A 11 -6.84 -10.62 4.60
N VAL A 12 -6.21 -9.53 4.16
CA VAL A 12 -6.54 -8.17 4.63
C VAL A 12 -6.88 -7.28 3.44
N ARG A 13 -7.76 -6.30 3.65
CA ARG A 13 -8.09 -5.34 2.58
C ARG A 13 -6.91 -4.41 2.35
N LEU A 14 -6.67 -4.04 1.09
CA LEU A 14 -5.60 -3.11 0.73
C LEU A 14 -5.76 -1.77 1.45
N ALA A 15 -6.98 -1.24 1.55
CA ALA A 15 -7.24 -0.01 2.28
C ALA A 15 -6.86 -0.08 3.76
N GLU A 16 -7.13 -1.22 4.40
CA GLU A 16 -6.77 -1.46 5.80
C GLU A 16 -5.25 -1.55 5.97
N LEU A 17 -4.56 -2.23 5.05
CA LEU A 17 -3.10 -2.32 5.05
C LEU A 17 -2.48 -0.91 4.94
N VAL A 18 -2.94 -0.10 3.99
CA VAL A 18 -2.47 1.28 3.80
C VAL A 18 -2.67 2.13 5.05
N ARG A 19 -3.83 2.05 5.70
CA ARG A 19 -4.10 2.79 6.95
C ARG A 19 -3.10 2.41 8.03
N ARG A 20 -2.85 1.10 8.23
CA ARG A 20 -1.87 0.62 9.21
C ARG A 20 -0.45 1.10 8.92
N VAL A 21 -0.03 1.09 7.66
CA VAL A 21 1.28 1.65 7.28
C VAL A 21 1.35 3.13 7.63
N VAL A 22 0.32 3.93 7.28
CA VAL A 22 0.32 5.37 7.60
C VAL A 22 0.37 5.61 9.12
N ASP A 23 -0.34 4.82 9.91
CA ASP A 23 -0.35 4.92 11.37
C ASP A 23 1.02 4.58 12.00
N LEU A 24 1.84 3.75 11.33
CA LEU A 24 3.21 3.45 11.76
C LEU A 24 4.20 4.60 11.50
N HIS A 25 3.87 5.54 10.62
CA HIS A 25 4.73 6.69 10.26
C HIS A 25 4.12 8.03 10.67
N PRO A 26 3.82 8.25 11.97
CA PRO A 26 3.23 9.50 12.44
C PRO A 26 4.19 10.68 12.21
N GLY A 27 3.64 11.85 11.87
CA GLY A 27 4.43 13.06 11.62
C GLY A 27 5.07 13.12 10.23
N THR A 28 4.77 12.16 9.35
CA THR A 28 5.18 12.19 7.94
C THR A 28 4.01 12.60 7.03
N THR A 29 4.31 12.93 5.78
CA THR A 29 3.29 13.17 4.73
C THR A 29 2.88 11.88 4.01
N LEU A 30 3.23 10.70 4.55
CA LEU A 30 3.03 9.41 3.88
C LEU A 30 1.58 9.22 3.45
N GLY A 31 0.61 9.49 4.34
CA GLY A 31 -0.81 9.37 4.02
C GLY A 31 -1.28 10.28 2.88
N GLU A 32 -0.61 11.39 2.62
CA GLU A 32 -0.88 12.25 1.46
C GLU A 32 -0.24 11.71 0.19
N VAL A 33 1.00 11.25 0.29
CA VAL A 33 1.77 10.70 -0.82
C VAL A 33 1.14 9.42 -1.35
N VAL A 34 0.69 8.51 -0.46
CA VAL A 34 0.06 7.24 -0.86
C VAL A 34 -1.15 7.46 -1.78
N ARG A 35 -1.92 8.55 -1.59
CA ARG A 35 -3.08 8.87 -2.44
C ARG A 35 -2.70 9.19 -3.89
N ALA A 36 -1.47 9.64 -4.12
CA ALA A 36 -0.95 9.94 -5.45
C ALA A 36 -0.13 8.77 -6.03
N CYS A 37 0.26 7.79 -5.21
CA CYS A 37 1.04 6.63 -5.63
C CYS A 37 0.20 5.63 -6.44
N SER A 38 0.86 4.97 -7.39
CA SER A 38 0.38 3.70 -7.93
C SER A 38 0.66 2.58 -6.93
N VAL A 39 -0.27 1.64 -6.79
CA VAL A 39 -0.13 0.50 -5.87
C VAL A 39 0.06 -0.79 -6.66
N LEU A 40 1.07 -1.57 -6.30
CA LEU A 40 1.32 -2.90 -6.83
C LEU A 40 1.19 -3.93 -5.71
N VAL A 41 0.62 -5.08 -6.02
CA VAL A 41 0.59 -6.26 -5.15
C VAL A 41 1.30 -7.40 -5.88
N ASP A 42 2.36 -7.95 -5.31
CA ASP A 42 3.20 -8.98 -5.94
C ASP A 42 3.60 -8.59 -7.38
N ASP A 43 4.20 -7.40 -7.54
CA ASP A 43 4.60 -6.78 -8.81
C ASP A 43 3.46 -6.47 -9.80
N ARG A 44 2.19 -6.68 -9.42
CA ARG A 44 1.04 -6.43 -10.30
C ARG A 44 0.32 -5.14 -9.94
N PRO A 45 0.17 -4.18 -10.87
CA PRO A 45 -0.59 -2.97 -10.61
C PRO A 45 -2.06 -3.29 -10.29
N VAL A 46 -2.58 -2.74 -9.21
CA VAL A 46 -4.00 -2.90 -8.85
C VAL A 46 -4.94 -2.07 -9.74
N GLY A 47 -4.39 -1.08 -10.47
CA GLY A 47 -5.12 -0.24 -11.41
C GLY A 47 -6.25 0.53 -10.73
N SER A 48 -7.46 0.43 -11.30
CA SER A 48 -8.67 1.10 -10.79
C SER A 48 -9.50 0.22 -9.84
N ALA A 49 -8.94 -0.87 -9.31
CA ALA A 49 -9.64 -1.72 -8.34
C ALA A 49 -9.91 -0.95 -7.05
N ASP A 50 -11.09 -1.15 -6.46
CA ASP A 50 -11.46 -0.53 -5.19
C ASP A 50 -10.63 -1.14 -4.03
N PRO A 51 -9.77 -0.36 -3.35
CA PRO A 51 -8.92 -0.83 -2.26
C PRO A 51 -9.70 -1.37 -1.05
N GLU A 52 -10.98 -1.00 -0.90
CA GLU A 52 -11.86 -1.51 0.16
C GLU A 52 -12.35 -2.94 -0.13
N THR A 53 -12.25 -3.40 -1.38
CA THR A 53 -12.68 -4.73 -1.82
C THR A 53 -11.51 -5.65 -2.17
N LEU A 54 -10.35 -5.08 -2.49
CA LEU A 54 -9.16 -5.83 -2.86
C LEU A 54 -8.53 -6.48 -1.63
N LEU A 55 -8.46 -7.81 -1.63
CA LEU A 55 -7.79 -8.59 -0.60
C LEU A 55 -6.32 -8.82 -0.97
N VAL A 56 -5.46 -8.68 0.03
CA VAL A 56 -4.03 -9.00 0.00
C VAL A 56 -3.83 -10.21 0.88
N GLU A 57 -3.20 -11.24 0.31
CA GLU A 57 -2.94 -12.50 1.00
C GLU A 57 -1.73 -12.38 1.94
N PRO A 58 -1.69 -13.15 3.04
CA PRO A 58 -0.49 -13.24 3.87
C PRO A 58 0.73 -13.67 3.04
N GLY A 59 1.83 -12.92 3.19
CA GLY A 59 3.08 -13.17 2.45
C GLY A 59 3.21 -12.42 1.13
N SER A 60 2.16 -11.72 0.67
CA SER A 60 2.27 -10.81 -0.47
C SER A 60 3.08 -9.55 -0.13
N SER A 61 3.72 -8.97 -1.14
CA SER A 61 4.34 -7.64 -1.06
C SER A 61 3.39 -6.57 -1.60
N VAL A 62 3.40 -5.38 -0.97
CA VAL A 62 2.68 -4.20 -1.46
C VAL A 62 3.65 -3.07 -1.68
N GLU A 63 3.70 -2.58 -2.90
CA GLU A 63 4.60 -1.50 -3.31
C GLU A 63 3.82 -0.23 -3.65
N LEU A 64 4.28 0.89 -3.11
CA LEU A 64 3.74 2.20 -3.35
C LEU A 64 4.71 2.97 -4.24
N LEU A 65 4.37 3.12 -5.50
CA LEU A 65 5.20 3.83 -6.48
C LEU A 65 4.72 5.27 -6.58
N PRO A 66 5.51 6.27 -6.14
CA PRO A 66 5.19 7.67 -6.38
C PRO A 66 4.94 7.91 -7.87
N PRO A 67 4.09 8.89 -8.22
CA PRO A 67 4.00 9.34 -9.59
C PRO A 67 5.32 10.02 -9.90
N PHE A 68 6.29 9.25 -10.37
CA PHE A 68 7.50 9.81 -10.95
C PHE A 68 7.03 10.55 -12.19
N ALA A 69 7.07 11.89 -12.13
CA ALA A 69 7.00 12.73 -13.31
C ALA A 69 8.11 12.25 -14.25
N GLY A 70 7.76 11.40 -15.21
CA GLY A 70 8.58 11.21 -16.40
C GLY A 70 8.76 12.59 -17.01
N GLY A 71 10.03 12.97 -17.24
CA GLY A 71 10.47 14.32 -17.56
C GLY A 71 9.84 14.98 -18.79
#